data_AF-A0A2N1TKF0-F1
#
_entry.id   AF-A0A2N1TKF0-F1
#
_cell.length_a   1.000
_cell.length_b   1.000
_cell.length_c   1.000
_cell.angle_alpha   90.00
_cell.angle_beta   90.00
_cell.angle_gamma   90.00
#
_symmetry.space_group_name_H-M   'P 1'
#
loop_
_entity.id
_entity.type
_entity.pdbx_description
1 polymer ?
#
loop_
_entity_poly.entity_id
_entity_poly.type
_entity_poly.pdbx_seq_one_letter_code
_entity_poly.pdbx_strand_id
1 'polypeptide(L)'
;MDALENYPSYGNLYQWSEDGSAGLDLDSYDPIMSGYHDLSTEDSEDASGNTPWANATRTYLDNPSNYDINVVIWSWCKISGHNINRYITNMERLLEEYGPGGSNSRAVEHPVEFVFMTGHSEGTGETGAAALAAEQIRSHCIANNRWLIDYYDMECYDPDGNYFGNLNIADNLNYNSGANNWAVEYLNRHDGGLMDILTMGDGGSFSGCTSCAHSDSPRAATLNCVLKGQAAWWLFAGLAGWDGN
;
A
#
# COMPACT_ATOMS: atom_id res chain seq x y z
N MET A 1 -3.34 -2.80 9.42
CA MET A 1 -2.25 -3.34 10.26
C MET A 1 -2.81 -3.95 11.54
N ASP A 2 -3.84 -3.33 12.12
CA ASP A 2 -4.45 -3.66 13.41
C ASP A 2 -4.83 -5.12 13.61
N ALA A 3 -5.32 -5.82 12.58
CA ALA A 3 -5.68 -7.23 12.72
C ALA A 3 -4.45 -8.11 13.03
N LEU A 4 -3.28 -7.75 12.49
CA LEU A 4 -2.02 -8.46 12.75
C LEU A 4 -1.49 -8.10 14.14
N GLU A 5 -1.51 -6.82 14.50
CA GLU A 5 -1.08 -6.35 15.82
C GLU A 5 -1.93 -6.95 16.95
N ASN A 6 -3.25 -6.96 16.78
CA ASN A 6 -4.18 -7.38 17.83
C ASN A 6 -4.35 -8.90 17.92
N TYR A 7 -3.77 -9.69 17.01
CA TYR A 7 -3.90 -11.14 17.06
C TYR A 7 -3.05 -11.71 18.22
N PRO A 8 -3.65 -12.28 19.28
CA PRO A 8 -2.94 -12.58 20.52
C PRO A 8 -1.74 -13.52 20.36
N SER A 9 -1.82 -14.44 19.41
CA SER A 9 -0.75 -15.41 19.15
C SER A 9 0.52 -14.77 18.58
N TYR A 10 0.45 -13.56 18.03
CA TYR A 10 1.62 -12.84 17.54
C TYR A 10 2.33 -12.02 18.62
N GLY A 11 1.69 -11.79 19.78
CA GLY A 11 2.26 -10.93 20.81
C GLY A 11 2.66 -9.58 20.23
N ASN A 12 3.95 -9.24 20.32
CA ASN A 12 4.46 -7.95 19.83
C ASN A 12 5.09 -8.01 18.42
N LEU A 13 4.94 -9.12 17.69
CA LEU A 13 5.60 -9.29 16.39
C LEU A 13 5.21 -8.21 15.36
N TYR A 14 3.95 -7.79 15.39
CA TYR A 14 3.39 -6.77 14.49
C TYR A 14 3.03 -5.48 15.23
N GLN A 15 3.73 -5.18 16.32
CA GLN A 15 3.52 -3.96 17.10
C GLN A 15 3.95 -2.74 16.29
N TRP A 16 3.14 -1.68 16.29
CA TRP A 16 3.49 -0.41 15.66
C TRP A 16 2.96 0.75 16.51
N SER A 17 3.42 1.97 16.21
CA SER A 17 2.98 3.21 16.86
C SER A 17 3.03 4.37 15.88
N GLU A 18 2.33 5.46 16.18
CA GLU A 18 2.36 6.73 15.41
C GLU A 18 3.29 7.78 16.05
N ASP A 19 4.11 7.36 17.02
CA ASP A 19 5.00 8.25 17.79
C ASP A 19 6.37 7.62 18.05
N GLY A 20 6.68 6.53 17.35
CA GLY A 20 7.89 5.74 17.53
C GLY A 20 8.08 5.13 18.93
N SER A 21 7.05 5.13 19.80
CA SER A 21 7.19 4.60 21.17
C SER A 21 7.33 3.07 21.22
N ALA A 22 6.89 2.36 20.17
CA ALA A 22 7.05 0.92 20.07
C ALA A 22 6.99 0.39 18.62
N GLY A 23 7.77 -0.65 18.36
CA GLY A 23 7.69 -1.41 17.11
C GLY A 23 8.02 -0.58 15.86
N LEU A 24 7.22 -0.75 14.80
CA LEU A 24 7.28 0.10 13.61
C LEU A 24 6.71 1.49 13.94
N ASP A 25 7.47 2.54 13.65
CA ASP A 25 6.95 3.91 13.63
C ASP A 25 6.27 4.16 12.28
N LEU A 26 4.94 4.24 12.30
CA LEU A 26 4.12 4.42 11.11
C LEU A 26 3.21 5.63 11.30
N ASP A 27 3.70 6.77 10.85
CA ASP A 27 2.89 7.97 10.77
C ASP A 27 1.88 7.89 9.60
N SER A 28 0.66 7.42 9.91
CA SER A 28 -0.42 7.46 8.93
C SER A 28 -1.05 8.84 8.85
N TYR A 29 -0.51 9.70 7.98
CA TYR A 29 -1.08 11.01 7.74
C TYR A 29 -2.15 10.99 6.64
N ASP A 30 -3.40 11.25 7.00
CA ASP A 30 -4.42 11.75 6.08
C ASP A 30 -4.85 13.15 6.54
N PRO A 31 -4.19 14.23 6.08
CA PRO A 31 -3.07 14.31 5.12
C PRO A 31 -1.70 14.65 5.74
N ILE A 32 -0.58 14.33 5.06
CA ILE A 32 0.80 14.70 5.48
C ILE A 32 0.97 16.21 5.68
N MET A 33 0.17 16.98 4.95
CA MET A 33 -0.07 18.40 5.14
C MET A 33 -1.53 18.70 4.80
N SER A 34 -2.21 19.52 5.62
CA SER A 34 -3.62 19.89 5.43
C SER A 34 -3.99 20.17 3.96
N GLY A 35 -4.93 19.39 3.42
CA GLY A 35 -5.45 19.52 2.05
C GLY A 35 -4.88 18.54 1.02
N TYR A 36 -3.89 17.71 1.37
CA TYR A 36 -3.26 16.75 0.43
C TYR A 36 -3.54 15.29 0.83
N HIS A 37 -4.69 14.78 0.44
CA HIS A 37 -5.25 13.52 0.97
C HIS A 37 -4.67 12.27 0.31
N ASP A 38 -4.59 12.23 -1.02
CA ASP A 38 -4.06 11.09 -1.75
C ASP A 38 -3.60 11.47 -3.17
N LEU A 39 -2.98 10.53 -3.90
CA LEU A 39 -2.47 10.75 -5.26
C LEU A 39 -3.58 11.01 -6.30
N SER A 40 -4.83 10.66 -6.01
CA SER A 40 -5.98 10.80 -6.90
C SER A 40 -6.64 12.19 -6.88
N THR A 41 -6.37 13.02 -5.87
CA THR A 41 -6.87 14.42 -5.85
C THR A 41 -5.80 15.44 -6.23
N GLU A 42 -4.52 15.09 -6.09
CA GLU A 42 -3.39 16.02 -6.17
C GLU A 42 -2.50 15.81 -7.39
N ASP A 43 -3.07 15.39 -8.51
CA ASP A 43 -2.34 15.02 -9.72
C ASP A 43 -2.26 16.17 -10.75
N SER A 44 -2.12 17.43 -10.32
CA SER A 44 -1.86 18.56 -11.23
C SER A 44 -0.37 18.92 -11.24
N GLU A 45 0.13 19.64 -12.25
CA GLU A 45 1.53 20.09 -12.29
C GLU A 45 1.61 21.61 -12.17
N ASP A 46 2.55 22.08 -11.37
CA ASP A 46 2.99 23.47 -11.41
C ASP A 46 3.87 23.76 -12.64
N ALA A 47 4.36 25.00 -12.76
CA ALA A 47 5.21 25.41 -13.89
C ALA A 47 6.55 24.65 -13.98
N SER A 48 6.95 23.96 -12.90
CA SER A 48 8.17 23.14 -12.83
C SER A 48 7.88 21.65 -13.06
N GLY A 49 6.61 21.29 -13.32
CA GLY A 49 6.19 19.90 -13.46
C GLY A 49 6.12 19.15 -12.13
N ASN A 50 6.06 19.86 -10.99
CA ASN A 50 5.89 19.22 -9.70
C ASN A 50 4.41 19.09 -9.36
N THR A 51 4.05 17.97 -8.76
CA THR A 51 2.72 17.76 -8.21
C THR A 51 2.59 18.37 -6.80
N PRO A 52 1.38 18.76 -6.39
CA PRO A 52 1.14 19.23 -5.04
C PRO A 52 1.59 18.25 -3.94
N TRP A 53 1.34 16.95 -4.11
CA TRP A 53 1.81 15.92 -3.15
C TRP A 53 3.34 15.83 -3.08
N ALA A 54 4.06 16.03 -4.19
CA ALA A 54 5.51 16.04 -4.18
C ALA A 54 6.06 17.28 -3.47
N ASN A 55 5.42 18.44 -3.66
CA ASN A 55 5.76 19.67 -2.95
C ASN A 55 5.45 19.58 -1.43
N ALA A 56 4.35 18.92 -1.06
CA ALA A 56 4.04 18.64 0.35
C ALA A 56 5.09 17.71 0.97
N THR A 57 5.51 16.67 0.24
CA THR A 57 6.58 15.75 0.68
C THR A 57 7.90 16.50 0.92
N ARG A 58 8.31 17.38 0.00
CA ARG A 58 9.48 18.25 0.19
C ARG A 58 9.39 19.07 1.46
N THR A 59 8.27 19.78 1.63
CA THR A 59 8.04 20.64 2.79
C THR A 59 8.10 19.85 4.10
N TYR A 60 7.54 18.64 4.11
CA TYR A 60 7.54 17.77 5.26
C TYR A 60 8.95 17.23 5.58
N LEU A 61 9.69 16.76 4.58
CA LEU A 61 11.03 16.19 4.77
C LEU A 61 12.12 17.25 5.04
N ASP A 62 11.93 18.48 4.56
CA ASP A 62 12.86 19.59 4.82
C ASP A 62 12.78 20.10 6.28
N ASN A 63 11.76 19.70 7.04
CA ASN A 63 11.65 20.05 8.46
C ASN A 63 12.54 19.13 9.33
N PRO A 64 13.53 19.67 10.07
CA PRO A 64 14.39 18.87 10.94
C PRO A 64 13.68 18.07 12.02
N SER A 65 12.46 18.47 12.39
CA SER A 65 11.63 17.69 13.34
C SER A 65 11.18 16.34 12.78
N ASN A 66 11.30 16.10 11.48
CA ASN A 66 10.83 14.90 10.78
C ASN A 66 12.01 14.07 10.22
N TYR A 67 13.19 14.18 10.82
CA TYR A 67 14.41 13.49 10.37
C TYR A 67 14.46 12.00 10.77
N ASP A 68 13.56 11.58 11.64
CA ASP A 68 13.21 10.20 11.94
C ASP A 68 12.56 9.48 10.75
N ILE A 69 11.88 10.21 9.87
CA ILE A 69 11.22 9.67 8.67
C ILE A 69 12.26 9.20 7.64
N ASN A 70 12.28 7.90 7.41
CA ASN A 70 13.23 7.21 6.51
C ASN A 70 12.56 6.42 5.37
N VAL A 71 11.23 6.33 5.35
CA VAL A 71 10.45 5.70 4.27
C VAL A 71 9.24 6.57 3.94
N VAL A 72 8.95 6.75 2.65
CA VAL A 72 7.72 7.43 2.17
C VAL A 72 6.99 6.54 1.18
N ILE A 73 5.69 6.36 1.43
CA ILE A 73 4.75 5.68 0.53
C ILE A 73 3.55 6.59 0.33
N TRP A 74 3.22 6.92 -0.92
CA TRP A 74 1.98 7.61 -1.28
C TRP A 74 0.97 6.61 -1.82
N SER A 75 -0.28 6.71 -1.36
CA SER A 75 -1.36 5.82 -1.77
C SER A 75 -2.28 6.41 -2.83
N TRP A 76 -2.86 5.52 -3.64
CA TRP A 76 -3.94 5.82 -4.57
C TRP A 76 -5.29 5.44 -3.95
N CYS A 77 -6.24 6.38 -3.90
CA CYS A 77 -7.66 6.06 -3.67
C CYS A 77 -8.34 5.61 -4.97
N LYS A 78 -7.89 6.13 -6.12
CA LYS A 78 -8.25 5.66 -7.46
C LYS A 78 -7.15 6.03 -8.45
N ILE A 79 -6.74 5.10 -9.30
CA ILE A 79 -5.64 5.33 -10.25
C ILE A 79 -6.13 5.63 -11.68
N SER A 80 -7.31 5.12 -12.06
CA SER A 80 -7.84 5.36 -13.41
C SER A 80 -8.18 6.83 -13.63
N GLY A 81 -7.66 7.40 -14.71
CA GLY A 81 -7.83 8.80 -15.10
C GLY A 81 -6.63 9.70 -14.77
N HIS A 82 -5.60 9.15 -14.12
CA HIS A 82 -4.40 9.87 -13.73
C HIS A 82 -3.23 9.69 -14.70
N ASN A 83 -2.27 10.62 -14.65
CA ASN A 83 -1.07 10.55 -15.48
C ASN A 83 0.05 9.80 -14.77
N ILE A 84 0.21 8.53 -15.12
CA ILE A 84 1.20 7.66 -14.47
C ILE A 84 2.64 8.08 -14.73
N ASN A 85 2.95 8.65 -15.89
CA ASN A 85 4.29 9.19 -16.16
C ASN A 85 4.62 10.36 -15.23
N ARG A 86 3.64 11.20 -14.91
CA ARG A 86 3.80 12.30 -13.96
C ARG A 86 4.04 11.79 -12.55
N TYR A 87 3.30 10.78 -12.10
CA TYR A 87 3.55 10.10 -10.83
C TYR A 87 4.98 9.57 -10.76
N ILE A 88 5.39 8.77 -11.75
CA ILE A 88 6.73 8.19 -11.82
C ILE A 88 7.80 9.28 -11.81
N THR A 89 7.64 10.33 -12.63
CA THR A 89 8.59 11.44 -12.71
C THR A 89 8.75 12.16 -11.36
N ASN A 90 7.66 12.40 -10.64
CA ASN A 90 7.70 13.07 -9.35
C ASN A 90 8.30 12.19 -8.24
N MET A 91 7.99 10.89 -8.23
CA MET A 91 8.62 9.92 -7.31
C MET A 91 10.14 9.84 -7.53
N GLU A 92 10.59 9.78 -8.79
CA GLU A 92 12.02 9.76 -9.12
C GLU A 92 12.73 11.06 -8.71
N ARG A 93 12.09 12.23 -8.89
CA ARG A 93 12.64 13.51 -8.40
C ARG A 93 12.82 13.50 -6.87
N LEU A 94 11.84 13.00 -6.13
CA LEU A 94 11.94 12.90 -4.68
C LEU A 94 13.07 11.94 -4.26
N LEU A 95 13.25 10.84 -4.98
CA LEU A 95 14.37 9.92 -4.75
C LEU A 95 15.72 10.57 -5.05
N GLU A 96 15.85 11.30 -6.16
CA GLU A 96 17.07 12.06 -6.51
C GLU A 96 17.39 13.19 -5.52
N GLU A 97 16.37 13.73 -4.86
CA GLU A 97 16.51 14.79 -3.85
C GLU A 97 16.84 14.20 -2.47
N TYR A 98 16.08 13.23 -1.99
CA TYR A 98 16.08 12.79 -0.59
C TYR A 98 16.58 11.36 -0.36
N GLY A 99 16.71 10.56 -1.42
CA GLY A 99 17.18 9.19 -1.32
C GLY A 99 18.66 9.06 -1.00
N PRO A 100 19.18 7.83 -0.81
CA PRO A 100 20.60 7.61 -0.57
C PRO A 100 21.50 8.25 -1.64
N GLY A 101 22.35 9.19 -1.24
CA GLY A 101 23.19 9.96 -2.16
C GLY A 101 22.46 11.09 -2.90
N GLY A 102 21.25 11.44 -2.47
CA GLY A 102 20.44 12.50 -3.02
C GLY A 102 21.04 13.90 -2.86
N SER A 103 20.48 14.86 -3.60
CA SER A 103 20.98 16.22 -3.69
C SER A 103 20.62 17.13 -2.50
N ASN A 104 19.58 16.79 -1.74
CA ASN A 104 19.20 17.52 -0.52
C ASN A 104 20.21 17.21 0.60
N SER A 105 20.57 18.22 1.39
CA SER A 105 21.53 18.07 2.49
C SER A 105 21.12 17.03 3.53
N ARG A 106 19.82 16.80 3.76
CA ARG A 106 19.37 15.78 4.72
C ARG A 106 19.75 14.37 4.30
N ALA A 107 19.85 14.10 3.00
CA ALA A 107 20.13 12.77 2.47
C ALA A 107 21.50 12.19 2.89
N VAL A 108 22.42 13.04 3.36
CA VAL A 108 23.73 12.61 3.85
C VAL A 108 23.63 11.84 5.17
N GLU A 109 22.79 12.30 6.09
CA GLU A 109 22.65 11.72 7.44
C GLU A 109 21.29 11.02 7.64
N HIS A 110 20.27 11.43 6.88
CA HIS A 110 18.88 11.00 6.98
C HIS A 110 18.28 10.75 5.58
N PRO A 111 18.80 9.78 4.80
CA PRO A 111 18.22 9.42 3.51
C PRO A 111 16.82 8.80 3.68
N VAL A 112 15.98 8.96 2.65
CA VAL A 112 14.63 8.38 2.60
C VAL A 112 14.48 7.41 1.45
N GLU A 113 13.98 6.22 1.74
CA GLU A 113 13.53 5.27 0.74
C GLU A 113 12.13 5.66 0.25
N PHE A 114 11.91 5.60 -1.07
CA PHE A 114 10.61 5.87 -1.68
C PHE A 114 10.05 4.59 -2.26
N VAL A 115 8.87 4.18 -1.78
CA VAL A 115 8.18 2.99 -2.28
C VAL A 115 7.11 3.42 -3.26
N PHE A 116 7.18 2.87 -4.47
CA PHE A 116 6.14 3.03 -5.46
C PHE A 116 4.92 2.17 -5.09
N MET A 117 3.75 2.58 -5.54
CA MET A 117 2.51 1.87 -5.24
C MET A 117 1.61 1.83 -6.47
N THR A 118 0.97 0.68 -6.73
CA THR A 118 -0.14 0.59 -7.69
C THR A 118 -1.47 0.86 -6.98
N GLY A 119 -2.50 1.26 -7.76
CA GLY A 119 -3.86 1.39 -7.23
C GLY A 119 -4.54 0.05 -7.00
N HIS A 120 -5.74 0.07 -6.44
CA HIS A 120 -6.59 -1.11 -6.38
C HIS A 120 -7.16 -1.48 -7.77
N SER A 121 -7.70 -2.69 -7.90
CA SER A 121 -8.44 -3.14 -9.06
C SER A 121 -9.80 -2.44 -9.18
N GLU A 122 -10.26 -2.17 -10.40
CA GLU A 122 -11.47 -1.34 -10.63
C GLU A 122 -12.60 -2.09 -11.36
N GLY A 123 -12.53 -3.42 -11.47
CA GLY A 123 -13.57 -4.22 -12.13
C GLY A 123 -13.63 -4.05 -13.65
N THR A 124 -12.57 -3.53 -14.27
CA THR A 124 -12.52 -3.22 -15.72
C THR A 124 -11.66 -4.18 -16.54
N GLY A 125 -11.08 -5.20 -15.89
CA GLY A 125 -10.26 -6.23 -16.52
C GLY A 125 -8.85 -5.79 -16.88
N GLU A 126 -8.08 -6.70 -17.48
CA GLU A 126 -6.64 -6.55 -17.72
C GLU A 126 -6.28 -5.48 -18.77
N THR A 127 -7.26 -5.07 -19.59
CA THR A 127 -7.11 -3.96 -20.53
C THR A 127 -7.66 -2.63 -19.98
N GLY A 128 -8.16 -2.64 -18.74
CA GLY A 128 -8.70 -1.49 -18.05
C GLY A 128 -7.60 -0.50 -17.63
N ALA A 129 -7.99 0.74 -17.36
CA ALA A 129 -7.05 1.81 -17.04
C ALA A 129 -6.21 1.49 -15.78
N ALA A 130 -6.80 0.90 -14.74
CA ALA A 130 -6.08 0.47 -13.55
C ALA A 130 -5.01 -0.59 -13.84
N ALA A 131 -5.33 -1.59 -14.67
CA ALA A 131 -4.41 -2.65 -15.05
C ALA A 131 -3.20 -2.10 -15.83
N LEU A 132 -3.48 -1.24 -16.81
CA LEU A 132 -2.45 -0.59 -17.63
C LEU A 132 -1.55 0.33 -16.80
N ALA A 133 -2.14 1.07 -15.85
CA ALA A 133 -1.39 1.92 -14.92
C ALA A 133 -0.49 1.10 -13.99
N ALA A 134 -1.01 0.01 -13.42
CA ALA A 134 -0.24 -0.90 -12.58
C ALA A 134 0.94 -1.50 -13.35
N GLU A 135 0.71 -1.98 -14.56
CA GLU A 135 1.78 -2.54 -15.41
C GLU A 135 2.85 -1.50 -15.75
N GLN A 136 2.46 -0.25 -16.02
CA GLN A 136 3.41 0.83 -16.27
C GLN A 136 4.31 1.11 -15.06
N ILE A 137 3.74 1.16 -13.84
CA ILE A 137 4.50 1.36 -12.60
C ILE A 137 5.41 0.17 -12.33
N ARG A 138 4.89 -1.05 -12.48
CA ARG A 138 5.65 -2.29 -12.26
C ARG A 138 6.84 -2.40 -13.21
N SER A 139 6.61 -2.16 -14.51
CA SER A 139 7.67 -2.12 -15.52
C SER A 139 8.76 -1.11 -15.17
N HIS A 140 8.39 0.08 -14.70
CA HIS A 140 9.35 1.09 -14.23
C HIS A 140 10.15 0.61 -13.02
N CYS A 141 9.49 0.04 -12.01
CA CYS A 141 10.15 -0.43 -10.79
C CYS A 141 11.14 -1.57 -11.07
N ILE A 142 10.77 -2.53 -11.92
CA ILE A 142 11.65 -3.62 -12.34
C ILE A 142 12.87 -3.07 -13.09
N ALA A 143 12.65 -2.17 -14.06
CA ALA A 143 13.72 -1.63 -14.88
C ALA A 143 14.74 -0.79 -14.09
N ASN A 144 14.29 -0.14 -13.01
CA ASN A 144 15.11 0.79 -12.22
C ASN A 144 15.43 0.27 -10.81
N ASN A 145 15.10 -0.98 -10.49
CA ASN A 145 15.30 -1.57 -9.15
C ASN A 145 14.70 -0.69 -8.03
N ARG A 146 13.40 -0.37 -8.15
CA ARG A 146 12.64 0.39 -7.15
C ARG A 146 11.79 -0.51 -6.28
N TRP A 147 11.60 -0.09 -5.03
CA TRP A 147 10.63 -0.71 -4.13
C TRP A 147 9.20 -0.48 -4.62
N LEU A 148 8.37 -1.52 -4.55
CA LEU A 148 6.98 -1.50 -5.01
C LEU A 148 6.08 -2.25 -4.02
N ILE A 149 4.95 -1.64 -3.67
CA ILE A 149 3.80 -2.35 -3.10
C ILE A 149 2.67 -2.40 -4.14
N ASP A 150 2.40 -3.59 -4.66
CA ASP A 150 1.52 -3.78 -5.83
C ASP A 150 0.12 -4.25 -5.42
N TYR A 151 -0.72 -3.30 -4.97
CA TYR A 151 -2.09 -3.62 -4.56
C TYR A 151 -2.96 -4.16 -5.69
N TYR A 152 -2.75 -3.72 -6.93
CA TYR A 152 -3.46 -4.27 -8.08
C TYR A 152 -3.19 -5.77 -8.21
N ASP A 153 -1.91 -6.18 -8.14
CA ASP A 153 -1.53 -7.59 -8.24
C ASP A 153 -2.05 -8.41 -7.06
N MET A 154 -1.94 -7.88 -5.85
CA MET A 154 -2.43 -8.53 -4.64
C MET A 154 -3.94 -8.84 -4.68
N GLU A 155 -4.74 -8.01 -5.33
CA GLU A 155 -6.17 -8.26 -5.50
C GLU A 155 -6.48 -9.27 -6.61
N CYS A 156 -5.55 -9.47 -7.55
CA CYS A 156 -5.69 -10.40 -8.66
C CYS A 156 -5.40 -11.86 -8.27
N TYR A 157 -4.85 -12.13 -7.09
CA TYR A 157 -4.54 -13.48 -6.62
C TYR A 157 -5.13 -13.76 -5.25
N ASP A 158 -5.69 -14.95 -5.07
CA ASP A 158 -5.93 -15.46 -3.71
C ASP A 158 -4.65 -16.08 -3.11
N PRO A 159 -4.59 -16.33 -1.79
CA PRO A 159 -3.40 -16.94 -1.19
C PRO A 159 -3.10 -18.39 -1.63
N ASP A 160 -4.01 -19.05 -2.35
CA ASP A 160 -3.74 -20.36 -2.97
C ASP A 160 -3.05 -20.21 -4.34
N GLY A 161 -2.88 -18.98 -4.83
CA GLY A 161 -2.29 -18.68 -6.12
C GLY A 161 -3.28 -18.75 -7.29
N ASN A 162 -4.59 -18.79 -7.03
CA ASN A 162 -5.59 -18.70 -8.10
C ASN A 162 -5.64 -17.26 -8.63
N TYR A 163 -5.71 -17.11 -9.95
CA TYR A 163 -5.71 -15.81 -10.62
C TYR A 163 -7.12 -15.37 -11.02
N PHE A 164 -7.44 -14.09 -10.75
CA PHE A 164 -8.75 -13.47 -10.96
C PHE A 164 -8.69 -12.18 -11.81
N GLY A 165 -7.51 -11.70 -12.21
CA GLY A 165 -7.36 -10.45 -12.96
C GLY A 165 -8.13 -10.45 -14.30
N ASN A 166 -8.20 -11.62 -14.95
CA ASN A 166 -8.97 -11.83 -16.18
C ASN A 166 -10.51 -11.94 -15.98
N LEU A 167 -11.00 -11.84 -14.73
CA LEU A 167 -12.41 -11.98 -14.37
C LEU A 167 -13.07 -10.66 -13.95
N ASN A 168 -12.44 -9.53 -14.29
CA ASN A 168 -12.92 -8.18 -13.93
C ASN A 168 -13.05 -8.02 -12.41
N ILE A 169 -11.98 -8.34 -11.69
CA ILE A 169 -11.89 -8.17 -10.24
C ILE A 169 -11.99 -6.68 -9.84
N ALA A 170 -12.80 -6.40 -8.83
CA ALA A 170 -12.96 -5.11 -8.19
C ALA A 170 -12.25 -5.07 -6.82
N ASP A 171 -12.09 -3.87 -6.29
CA ASP A 171 -11.36 -3.55 -5.05
C ASP A 171 -11.85 -4.29 -3.81
N ASN A 172 -13.13 -4.64 -3.77
CA ASN A 172 -13.72 -5.47 -2.72
C ASN A 172 -13.64 -6.98 -3.00
N LEU A 173 -12.77 -7.39 -3.93
CA LEU A 173 -12.49 -8.77 -4.32
C LEU A 173 -13.65 -9.47 -5.05
N ASN A 174 -14.65 -8.70 -5.51
CA ASN A 174 -15.73 -9.19 -6.35
C ASN A 174 -15.29 -9.34 -7.80
N TYR A 175 -15.68 -10.43 -8.45
CA TYR A 175 -15.43 -10.66 -9.87
C TYR A 175 -16.71 -11.16 -10.58
N ASN A 176 -16.67 -11.29 -11.91
CA ASN A 176 -17.84 -11.64 -12.72
C ASN A 176 -19.04 -10.72 -12.45
N SER A 177 -18.81 -9.41 -12.46
CA SER A 177 -19.84 -8.39 -12.17
C SER A 177 -20.48 -8.53 -10.77
N GLY A 178 -19.71 -9.01 -9.80
CA GLY A 178 -20.16 -9.18 -8.41
C GLY A 178 -20.96 -10.47 -8.17
N ALA A 179 -21.00 -11.40 -9.12
CA ALA A 179 -21.60 -12.71 -8.91
C ALA A 179 -20.77 -13.59 -7.97
N ASN A 180 -19.46 -13.33 -7.88
CA ASN A 180 -18.52 -14.08 -7.06
C ASN A 180 -17.61 -13.13 -6.27
N ASN A 181 -17.01 -13.66 -5.21
CA ASN A 181 -16.00 -12.98 -4.40
C ASN A 181 -14.92 -13.98 -3.98
N TRP A 182 -13.67 -13.77 -4.39
CA TRP A 182 -12.65 -14.79 -4.14
C TRP A 182 -12.29 -14.92 -2.67
N ALA A 183 -12.44 -13.87 -1.85
CA ALA A 183 -12.20 -13.98 -0.41
C ALA A 183 -13.24 -14.86 0.27
N VAL A 184 -14.52 -14.73 -0.10
CA VAL A 184 -15.57 -15.65 0.38
C VAL A 184 -15.23 -17.09 0.01
N GLU A 185 -14.82 -17.32 -1.24
CA GLU A 185 -14.48 -18.65 -1.71
C GLU A 185 -13.23 -19.21 -1.04
N TYR A 186 -12.20 -18.40 -0.84
CA TYR A 186 -10.96 -18.76 -0.16
C TYR A 186 -11.22 -19.11 1.30
N LEU A 187 -11.90 -18.25 2.06
CA LEU A 187 -12.19 -18.50 3.47
C LEU A 187 -13.05 -19.76 3.68
N ASN A 188 -14.02 -20.03 2.80
CA ASN A 188 -14.79 -21.27 2.85
C ASN A 188 -13.92 -22.53 2.64
N ARG A 189 -12.83 -22.45 1.86
CA ARG A 189 -11.89 -23.56 1.68
C ARG A 189 -10.91 -23.71 2.84
N HIS A 190 -10.67 -22.63 3.58
CA HIS A 190 -9.69 -22.52 4.66
C HIS A 190 -10.33 -22.17 6.02
N ASP A 191 -11.55 -22.67 6.26
CA ASP A 191 -12.33 -22.44 7.48
C ASP A 191 -11.52 -22.81 8.75
N GLY A 192 -11.46 -21.89 9.70
CA GLY A 192 -10.65 -22.01 10.92
C GLY A 192 -9.14 -21.89 10.71
N GLY A 193 -8.68 -21.63 9.49
CA GLY A 193 -7.28 -21.33 9.18
C GLY A 193 -6.85 -19.95 9.70
N LEU A 194 -5.54 -19.68 9.67
CA LEU A 194 -4.98 -18.41 10.16
C LEU A 194 -5.57 -17.19 9.43
N MET A 195 -5.68 -17.24 8.11
CA MET A 195 -6.27 -16.13 7.32
C MET A 195 -7.75 -15.93 7.64
N ASP A 196 -8.48 -17.02 7.90
CA ASP A 196 -9.87 -16.94 8.34
C ASP A 196 -9.98 -16.31 9.72
N ILE A 197 -9.17 -16.72 10.69
CA ILE A 197 -9.15 -16.13 12.03
C ILE A 197 -8.75 -14.65 11.98
N LEU A 198 -7.69 -14.29 11.25
CA LEU A 198 -7.26 -12.90 11.08
C LEU A 198 -8.33 -12.03 10.40
N THR A 199 -9.14 -12.61 9.53
CA THR A 199 -10.19 -11.90 8.81
C THR A 199 -11.48 -11.81 9.63
N MET A 200 -12.03 -12.96 10.03
CA MET A 200 -13.36 -13.15 10.59
C MET A 200 -13.39 -13.18 12.13
N GLY A 201 -12.24 -13.37 12.76
CA GLY A 201 -12.11 -13.53 14.21
C GLY A 201 -12.15 -14.99 14.67
N ASP A 202 -11.93 -15.21 15.96
CA ASP A 202 -11.93 -16.53 16.60
C ASP A 202 -13.29 -16.91 17.21
N GLY A 203 -14.31 -16.06 17.01
CA GLY A 203 -15.63 -16.19 17.66
C GLY A 203 -15.63 -15.87 19.16
N GLY A 204 -14.53 -15.30 19.67
CA GLY A 204 -14.32 -14.99 21.09
C GLY A 204 -13.67 -13.62 21.29
N SER A 205 -12.43 -13.62 21.78
CA SER A 205 -11.72 -12.40 22.18
C SER A 205 -11.14 -11.60 21.02
N PHE A 206 -11.01 -12.21 19.84
CA PHE A 206 -10.40 -11.57 18.67
C PHE A 206 -11.42 -11.43 17.55
N SER A 207 -11.75 -10.18 17.18
CA SER A 207 -12.79 -9.84 16.22
C SER A 207 -12.36 -9.93 14.74
N GLY A 208 -11.09 -10.24 14.48
CA GLY A 208 -10.49 -10.16 13.15
C GLY A 208 -10.45 -8.73 12.60
N CYS A 209 -10.25 -8.61 11.28
CA CYS A 209 -10.21 -7.33 10.58
C CYS A 209 -11.61 -6.76 10.32
N THR A 210 -12.17 -5.94 11.22
CA THR A 210 -13.60 -5.54 11.16
C THR A 210 -13.94 -4.46 10.13
N SER A 211 -12.95 -3.77 9.58
CA SER A 211 -13.13 -2.69 8.61
C SER A 211 -11.99 -2.67 7.63
N CYS A 212 -12.29 -2.43 6.36
CA CYS A 212 -11.30 -2.28 5.31
C CYS A 212 -11.81 -1.30 4.26
N ALA A 213 -11.14 -0.17 4.09
CA ALA A 213 -11.47 0.75 3.00
C ALA A 213 -11.39 -0.01 1.68
N HIS A 214 -12.39 0.20 0.81
CA HIS A 214 -12.51 -0.49 -0.48
C HIS A 214 -12.72 -2.02 -0.39
N SER A 215 -12.87 -2.63 0.79
CA SER A 215 -13.12 -4.08 0.91
C SER A 215 -13.90 -4.46 2.18
N ASP A 216 -14.92 -3.69 2.57
CA ASP A 216 -15.73 -3.96 3.77
C ASP A 216 -16.97 -4.83 3.51
N SER A 217 -17.31 -5.06 2.24
CA SER A 217 -18.48 -5.83 1.84
C SER A 217 -18.19 -6.76 0.65
N PRO A 218 -18.44 -8.08 0.78
CA PRO A 218 -18.90 -8.78 1.99
C PRO A 218 -17.84 -8.77 3.11
N ARG A 219 -18.19 -9.13 4.35
CA ARG A 219 -17.26 -9.14 5.51
C ARG A 219 -15.94 -9.88 5.22
N ALA A 220 -16.01 -10.97 4.45
CA ALA A 220 -14.84 -11.74 4.00
C ALA A 220 -13.85 -10.92 3.17
N ALA A 221 -14.30 -9.89 2.43
CA ALA A 221 -13.46 -9.04 1.61
C ALA A 221 -12.40 -8.28 2.42
N THR A 222 -12.60 -8.11 3.73
CA THR A 222 -11.59 -7.52 4.63
C THR A 222 -10.30 -8.33 4.71
N LEU A 223 -10.30 -9.59 4.21
CA LEU A 223 -9.08 -10.36 3.96
C LEU A 223 -8.08 -9.55 3.12
N ASN A 224 -8.56 -8.70 2.20
CA ASN A 224 -7.71 -7.79 1.44
C ASN A 224 -6.82 -6.92 2.35
N CYS A 225 -7.37 -6.34 3.42
CA CYS A 225 -6.61 -5.54 4.38
C CYS A 225 -5.65 -6.37 5.23
N VAL A 226 -5.99 -7.63 5.54
CA VAL A 226 -5.07 -8.55 6.22
C VAL A 226 -3.85 -8.80 5.34
N LEU A 227 -4.07 -9.15 4.07
CA LEU A 227 -3.00 -9.42 3.11
C LEU A 227 -2.16 -8.17 2.84
N LYS A 228 -2.80 -7.01 2.61
CA LYS A 228 -2.10 -5.71 2.45
C LYS A 228 -1.27 -5.36 3.69
N GLY A 229 -1.79 -5.62 4.89
CA GLY A 229 -1.04 -5.45 6.13
C GLY A 229 0.18 -6.37 6.21
N GLN A 230 0.05 -7.64 5.80
CA GLN A 230 1.18 -8.57 5.77
C GLN A 230 2.23 -8.14 4.75
N ALA A 231 1.82 -7.69 3.56
CA ALA A 231 2.72 -7.18 2.54
C ALA A 231 3.45 -5.91 3.00
N ALA A 232 2.75 -4.98 3.65
CA ALA A 232 3.36 -3.79 4.22
C ALA A 232 4.43 -4.15 5.27
N TRP A 233 4.12 -5.05 6.21
CA TRP A 233 5.10 -5.54 7.18
C TRP A 233 6.31 -6.21 6.54
N TRP A 234 6.08 -7.05 5.52
CA TRP A 234 7.15 -7.71 4.79
C TRP A 234 8.07 -6.69 4.09
N LEU A 235 7.49 -5.68 3.45
CA LEU A 235 8.20 -4.56 2.83
C LEU A 235 9.03 -3.77 3.84
N PHE A 236 8.43 -3.34 4.96
CA PHE A 236 9.13 -2.55 5.97
C PHE A 236 10.24 -3.33 6.66
N ALA A 237 10.03 -4.61 6.95
CA ALA A 237 11.08 -5.48 7.47
C ALA A 237 12.23 -5.62 6.46
N GLY A 238 11.93 -5.79 5.17
CA GLY A 238 12.93 -5.83 4.10
C GLY A 238 13.74 -4.53 3.99
N LEU A 239 13.06 -3.38 4.03
CA LEU A 239 13.69 -2.05 4.05
C LEU A 239 14.60 -1.86 5.28
N ALA A 240 14.23 -2.44 6.42
CA ALA A 240 15.04 -2.44 7.65
C ALA A 240 16.21 -3.46 7.62
N GLY A 241 16.37 -4.22 6.54
CA GLY A 241 17.46 -5.18 6.35
C GLY A 241 17.15 -6.62 6.74
N TRP A 242 15.87 -7.01 6.84
CA TRP A 242 15.51 -8.41 6.98
C TRP A 242 15.64 -9.15 5.63
N ASP A 243 16.41 -10.23 5.63
CA ASP A 243 16.74 -11.02 4.42
C ASP A 243 15.61 -11.97 3.95
N GLY A 244 14.37 -11.78 4.45
CA GLY A 244 13.20 -12.55 4.02
C GLY A 244 13.15 -14.01 4.50
N ASN A 245 13.94 -14.37 5.52
CA ASN A 245 13.99 -15.70 6.14
C ASN A 245 13.85 -15.65 7.66
#